data_AF-A0A7V2TYZ0-F1
#
_entry.id   AF-A0A7V2TYZ0-F1
#
_cell.length_a   1.000
_cell.length_b   1.000
_cell.length_c   1.000
_cell.angle_alpha   90.00
_cell.angle_beta   90.00
_cell.angle_gamma   90.00
#
_symmetry.space_group_name_H-M   'P 1'
#
loop_
_entity.id
_entity.type
_entity.pdbx_description
1 polymer ?
#
loop_
_entity_poly.entity_id
_entity_poly.type
_entity_poly.pdbx_seq_one_letter_code
_entity_poly.pdbx_strand_id
1 'polypeptide(L)'
;MIKELEKEIRDLQKELAEIQKEQAALRLQPCRGDAEIRKKDARFDELDRRAKTLRETIRDLTRKRQLLISESAPRTTYNLPGPDEPV
;
A
#
# COMPACT_ATOMS: atom_id res chain seq x y z
N MET A 1 -8.71 10.23 -12.75
CA MET A 1 -8.25 10.49 -11.36
C MET A 1 -8.37 9.26 -10.44
N ILE A 2 -9.56 8.84 -9.98
CA ILE A 2 -9.66 7.67 -9.04
C ILE A 2 -9.15 6.36 -9.67
N LYS A 3 -9.53 6.08 -10.93
CA LYS A 3 -9.05 4.88 -11.66
C LYS A 3 -7.54 4.87 -11.89
N GLU A 4 -6.92 6.05 -12.03
CA GLU A 4 -5.47 6.17 -12.19
C GLU A 4 -4.76 5.88 -10.87
N LEU A 5 -5.26 6.43 -9.75
CA LEU A 5 -4.77 6.08 -8.42
C LEU A 5 -4.89 4.58 -8.12
N GLU A 6 -5.99 3.94 -8.52
CA GLU A 6 -6.17 2.49 -8.36
C GLU A 6 -5.21 1.67 -9.23
N LYS A 7 -4.83 2.17 -10.39
CA LYS A 7 -3.82 1.54 -11.22
C LYS A 7 -2.44 1.68 -10.57
N GLU A 8 -2.09 2.88 -10.14
CA GLU A 8 -0.81 3.19 -9.50
C GLU A 8 -0.61 2.41 -8.19
N ILE A 9 -1.65 2.32 -7.34
CA ILE A 9 -1.62 1.49 -6.14
C ILE A 9 -1.38 0.01 -6.50
N ARG A 10 -2.03 -0.52 -7.55
CA ARG A 10 -1.83 -1.91 -7.99
C ARG A 10 -0.43 -2.16 -8.52
N ASP A 11 0.12 -1.22 -9.28
CA ASP A 11 1.47 -1.35 -9.83
C ASP A 11 2.51 -1.31 -8.70
N LEU A 12 2.36 -0.41 -7.72
CA LEU A 12 3.23 -0.36 -6.53
C LEU A 12 3.09 -1.61 -5.64
N GLN A 13 1.89 -2.18 -5.53
CA GLN A 13 1.68 -3.44 -4.82
C GLN A 13 2.38 -4.62 -5.50
N LYS A 14 2.42 -4.65 -6.83
CA LYS A 14 3.19 -5.66 -7.59
C LYS A 14 4.69 -5.49 -7.34
N GLU A 15 5.19 -4.26 -7.40
CA GLU A 15 6.61 -3.97 -7.11
C GLU A 15 6.99 -4.42 -5.70
N LEU A 16 6.14 -4.15 -4.71
CA LEU A 16 6.33 -4.62 -3.34
C LEU A 16 6.38 -6.17 -3.26
N ALA A 17 5.52 -6.86 -4.01
CA ALA A 17 5.50 -8.33 -4.03
C ALA A 17 6.79 -8.90 -4.65
N GLU A 18 7.30 -8.29 -5.73
CA GLU A 18 8.58 -8.70 -6.32
C GLU A 18 9.75 -8.48 -5.37
N ILE A 19 9.78 -7.36 -4.62
CA ILE A 19 10.81 -7.14 -3.59
C ILE A 19 10.74 -8.21 -2.49
N GLN A 20 9.55 -8.59 -2.05
CA GLN A 20 9.39 -9.66 -1.06
C GLN A 20 9.88 -11.01 -1.58
N LYS A 21 9.63 -11.29 -2.87
CA LYS A 21 10.13 -12.49 -3.54
C LYS A 21 11.65 -12.47 -3.65
N GLU A 22 12.25 -11.32 -3.98
CA GLU A 22 13.70 -11.15 -4.00
C GLU A 22 14.31 -11.36 -2.61
N GLN A 23 13.70 -10.79 -1.56
CA GLN A 23 14.10 -11.03 -0.18
C GLN A 23 14.03 -12.52 0.19
N ALA A 24 12.95 -13.22 -0.19
CA ALA A 24 12.81 -14.64 0.07
C ALA A 24 13.89 -15.47 -0.65
N ALA A 25 14.16 -15.17 -1.92
CA ALA A 25 15.22 -15.82 -2.69
C ALA A 25 16.60 -15.57 -2.07
N LEU A 26 16.86 -14.32 -1.68
CA LEU A 26 18.11 -13.93 -1.03
C LEU A 26 18.28 -14.68 0.30
N ARG A 27 17.22 -14.89 1.09
CA ARG A 27 17.29 -15.65 2.36
C ARG A 27 17.80 -17.07 2.14
N LEU A 28 17.30 -17.73 1.09
CA LEU A 28 17.63 -19.11 0.74
C LEU A 28 19.02 -19.26 0.11
N GLN A 29 19.63 -18.16 -0.38
CA GLN A 29 20.94 -18.22 -1.02
C GLN A 29 22.03 -18.60 0.00
N PRO A 30 22.77 -19.70 -0.23
CA PRO A 30 23.91 -20.07 0.62
C PRO A 30 25.06 -19.07 0.44
N CYS A 31 25.78 -18.79 1.53
CA CYS A 31 26.96 -17.93 1.53
C CYS A 31 28.21 -18.77 1.78
N ARG A 32 29.28 -18.52 1.03
CA ARG A 32 30.57 -19.23 1.13
C ARG A 32 31.58 -18.56 2.07
N GLY A 33 31.18 -17.50 2.78
CA GLY A 33 32.00 -16.83 3.80
C GLY A 33 31.53 -15.42 4.16
N ASP A 34 32.24 -14.78 5.09
CA ASP A 34 31.87 -13.49 5.70
C ASP A 34 31.69 -12.34 4.71
N ALA A 35 32.44 -12.34 3.61
CA ALA A 35 32.30 -11.32 2.57
C ALA A 35 30.95 -11.42 1.83
N GLU A 36 30.46 -12.64 1.59
CA GLU A 36 29.16 -12.87 0.97
C GLU A 36 28.02 -12.62 1.95
N ILE A 37 28.22 -12.95 3.23
CA ILE A 37 27.27 -12.61 4.31
C ILE A 37 27.06 -11.10 4.38
N ARG A 38 28.13 -10.31 4.46
CA ARG A 38 28.03 -8.83 4.49
C ARG A 38 27.35 -8.24 3.25
N LYS A 39 27.63 -8.78 2.07
CA LYS A 39 26.96 -8.36 0.82
C LYS A 39 25.47 -8.69 0.84
N LYS A 40 25.13 -9.87 1.35
CA LYS A 40 23.74 -10.33 1.50
C LYS A 40 22.98 -9.46 2.49
N ASP A 41 23.58 -9.13 3.63
CA ASP A 41 22.99 -8.25 4.64
C ASP A 41 22.77 -6.83 4.09
N ALA A 42 23.77 -6.26 3.41
CA ALA A 42 23.63 -4.95 2.78
C ALA A 42 22.49 -4.92 1.74
N ARG A 43 22.35 -6.00 0.96
CA ARG A 43 21.25 -6.13 -0.02
C ARG A 43 19.89 -6.32 0.67
N PHE A 44 19.84 -7.02 1.80
CA PHE A 44 18.62 -7.10 2.63
C PHE A 44 18.19 -5.74 3.13
N ASP A 45 19.12 -4.95 3.67
CA ASP A 45 18.86 -3.61 4.18
C ASP A 45 18.37 -2.68 3.06
N GLU A 46 18.95 -2.76 1.86
CA GLU A 46 18.48 -2.00 0.70
C GLU A 46 17.04 -2.37 0.32
N LEU A 47 16.75 -3.67 0.21
CA LEU A 47 15.42 -4.16 -0.13
C LEU A 47 14.40 -3.78 0.95
N ASP A 48 14.77 -3.82 2.23
CA ASP A 48 13.90 -3.42 3.34
C ASP A 48 13.57 -1.92 3.32
N ARG A 49 14.58 -1.07 3.05
CA ARG A 49 14.36 0.38 2.87
C ARG A 49 13.42 0.67 1.70
N ARG A 50 13.66 0.04 0.55
CA ARG A 50 12.77 0.19 -0.62
C ARG A 50 11.35 -0.26 -0.31
N ALA A 51 11.19 -1.42 0.34
CA ALA A 51 9.88 -1.93 0.74
C ALA A 51 9.14 -0.98 1.70
N LYS A 52 9.87 -0.35 2.65
CA LYS A 52 9.29 0.66 3.56
C LYS A 52 8.77 1.87 2.79
N THR A 53 9.58 2.45 1.90
CA THR A 53 9.16 3.59 1.08
C THR A 53 7.94 3.25 0.22
N LEU A 54 7.91 2.08 -0.43
CA LEU A 54 6.74 1.65 -1.20
C LEU A 54 5.48 1.49 -0.34
N ARG A 55 5.60 0.94 0.87
CA ARG A 55 4.46 0.83 1.81
C ARG A 55 3.91 2.19 2.21
N GLU A 56 4.79 3.15 2.48
CA GLU A 56 4.40 4.53 2.80
C GLU A 56 3.67 5.18 1.62
N THR A 57 4.24 5.08 0.41
CA THR A 57 3.61 5.61 -0.81
C THR A 57 2.24 4.97 -1.07
N ILE A 58 2.11 3.64 -0.95
CA ILE A 58 0.82 2.95 -1.10
C ILE A 58 -0.19 3.45 -0.06
N ARG A 59 0.24 3.64 1.19
CA ARG A 59 -0.63 4.13 2.27
C ARG A 59 -1.13 5.55 1.97
N ASP A 60 -0.25 6.43 1.50
CA ASP A 60 -0.59 7.81 1.17
C ASP A 60 -1.52 7.89 -0.05
N LEU A 61 -1.26 7.12 -1.10
CA LEU A 61 -2.14 7.04 -2.27
C LEU A 61 -3.50 6.45 -1.92
N THR A 62 -3.54 5.45 -1.04
CA THR A 62 -4.80 4.87 -0.54
C THR A 62 -5.59 5.91 0.26
N ARG A 63 -4.92 6.70 1.11
CA ARG A 63 -5.55 7.80 1.86
C ARG A 63 -6.09 8.87 0.92
N LYS A 64 -5.31 9.30 -0.09
CA LYS A 64 -5.75 10.25 -1.13
C LYS A 64 -6.98 9.73 -1.88
N ARG A 65 -6.99 8.45 -2.26
CA ARG A 65 -8.16 7.80 -2.87
C ARG A 65 -9.39 7.87 -1.95
N GLN A 66 -9.23 7.55 -0.66
CA GLN A 66 -10.32 7.58 0.32
C GLN A 66 -10.93 8.98 0.45
N LEU A 67 -10.07 10.01 0.51
CA LEU A 67 -10.50 11.41 0.61
C LEU A 67 -11.31 11.83 -0.63
N LEU A 68 -10.80 11.55 -1.83
CA LEU A 68 -11.50 11.87 -3.07
C LEU A 68 -12.86 11.16 -3.16
N ILE A 69 -12.94 9.90 -2.72
CA ILE A 69 -14.21 9.17 -2.64
C ILE A 69 -15.17 9.85 -1.67
N SER A 70 -14.71 10.25 -0.48
CA SER A 70 -15.54 10.92 0.53
C SER A 70 -16.00 12.31 0.11
N GLU A 71 -15.18 13.08 -0.59
CA GLU A 71 -15.55 14.39 -1.16
C GLU A 71 -16.56 14.24 -2.30
N SER A 72 -16.48 13.16 -3.07
CA SER A 72 -17.39 12.87 -4.18
C SER A 72 -18.71 12.19 -3.75
N ALA A 73 -18.85 11.79 -2.48
CA ALA A 73 -20.04 11.09 -2.00
C ALA A 73 -21.17 12.10 -1.72
N PRO A 74 -22.36 11.96 -2.34
CA PRO A 74 -23.50 12.83 -2.04
C PRO A 74 -23.92 12.62 -0.58
N ARG A 75 -24.00 13.71 0.20
CA ARG A 75 -24.56 13.68 1.56
C ARG A 75 -26.00 13.20 1.46
N THR A 76 -26.27 11.98 1.91
CA THR A 76 -27.63 11.45 2.00
C THR A 76 -28.33 12.18 3.15
N THR A 77 -29.00 13.30 2.85
CA THR A 77 -29.91 13.93 3.81
C THR A 77 -31.17 13.08 3.88
N TYR A 78 -31.24 12.22 4.89
CA TYR A 78 -32.50 11.59 5.27
C TYR A 78 -33.43 12.68 5.84
N ASN A 79 -34.37 13.16 5.03
CA ASN A 79 -35.57 13.80 5.57
C ASN A 79 -36.42 12.70 6.18
N LEU A 80 -36.19 12.41 7.47
CA LEU A 80 -37.11 11.60 8.26
C LEU A 80 -38.41 12.41 8.42
N PRO A 81 -39.57 11.94 7.92
CA PRO A 81 -40.83 12.57 8.23
C PRO A 81 -41.05 12.46 9.75
N GLY A 82 -41.28 13.60 10.41
CA GLY A 82 -41.56 13.67 11.83
C GLY A 82 -42.85 12.90 12.17
N PRO A 83 -42.94 12.31 13.38
CA PRO A 83 -44.13 11.60 13.80
C PRO A 83 -45.19 12.61 14.23
N ASP A 84 -45.92 13.18 13.27
CA ASP A 84 -47.13 13.94 13.56
C ASP A 84 -48.36 13.05 13.32
N GLU A 85 -48.71 12.28 14.35
CA GLU A 85 -50.09 11.95 14.70
C GLU A 85 -50.43 12.79 15.96
N PRO A 86 -51.68 13.27 16.18
CA PRO A 86 -52.87 12.43 16.09
C PRO A 86 -54.18 13.07 15.57
N VAL A 87 -55.13 12.15 15.38
CA VAL A 87 -56.59 12.17 15.15
C VAL A 87 -57.36 13.39 15.67
#